data_AF-F1YP90-F1
#
_entry.id   AF-F1YP90-F1
#
_cell.length_a   1.000
_cell.length_b   1.000
_cell.length_c   1.000
_cell.angle_alpha   90.00
_cell.angle_beta   90.00
_cell.angle_gamma   90.00
#
_symmetry.space_group_name_H-M   'P 1'
#
loop_
_entity.id
_entity.type
_entity.pdbx_description
1 polymer ?
#
loop_
_entity_poly.entity_id
_entity_poly.type
_entity_poly.pdbx_seq_one_letter_code
_entity_poly.pdbx_strand_id
1 'polypeptide(L)'
;MADYLVPDWANAALVIIDVQQDFVDGPGAVPGTREVLPAIAEAAAEFRRLGRPVVHVVRSYRPGESDVDLPRRAAVEAGTAVVVPGTPGAGIPQELLPGDVDLDWESLRFGAVQQIGEAEFALYKPRWSAFFRTPLESLLGDHDVTTVVVAGCNLPNCPRATLFDASELDYRTVLITDATSQVTAARSADMELIGVQLRTTGEVIASLAGDELLGVAESLWADALDALDLDDLDRASGCGDWTVRQLVDHVAGGAARYTILLDGGTAQDTVATRELDYIGDDAIGSFWEQEHRLREAAEQADLDVLVDHRAGPRSGTSLMQLRLLELTLHSKDLADALGLTWSPPAELLDHLLGAGAPIIEDLRGLGLFGPSLTPASDRPADRLLAFAGRTA
;
A
#
# COMPACT_ATOMS: atom_id res chain seq x y z
N MET A 1 7.96 10.09 -17.59
CA MET A 1 6.67 9.86 -18.30
C MET A 1 5.81 9.17 -17.28
N ALA A 2 4.59 9.65 -17.02
CA ALA A 2 3.77 9.07 -15.95
C ALA A 2 3.61 7.56 -16.15
N ASP A 3 4.12 6.75 -15.22
CA ASP A 3 3.86 5.31 -15.17
C ASP A 3 2.49 5.07 -14.53
N TYR A 4 1.47 4.92 -15.38
CA TYR A 4 0.08 4.69 -14.97
C TYR A 4 -0.16 3.31 -14.36
N LEU A 5 0.87 2.46 -14.26
CA LEU A 5 0.73 1.09 -13.79
C LEU A 5 1.16 0.89 -12.34
N VAL A 6 1.68 1.92 -11.67
CA VAL A 6 2.18 1.72 -10.31
C VAL A 6 1.05 1.76 -9.29
N PRO A 7 0.88 0.72 -8.45
CA PRO A 7 -0.15 0.68 -7.42
C PRO A 7 -0.15 1.91 -6.50
N ASP A 8 -1.29 2.57 -6.41
CA ASP A 8 -1.65 3.48 -5.32
C ASP A 8 -2.09 2.61 -4.13
N TRP A 9 -1.17 2.40 -3.19
CA TRP A 9 -1.41 1.56 -2.01
C TRP A 9 -2.36 2.21 -1.00
N ALA A 10 -2.47 3.54 -1.03
CA ALA A 10 -3.40 4.28 -0.20
C ALA A 10 -4.85 4.06 -0.65
N ASN A 11 -5.09 3.72 -1.92
CA ASN A 11 -6.42 3.47 -2.46
C ASN A 11 -6.53 2.06 -3.07
N ALA A 12 -5.95 1.07 -2.39
CA ALA A 12 -5.97 -0.32 -2.82
C ALA A 12 -7.09 -1.14 -2.17
N ALA A 13 -7.68 -2.06 -2.95
CA ALA A 13 -8.60 -3.08 -2.47
C ALA A 13 -8.10 -4.49 -2.79
N LEU A 14 -8.26 -5.43 -1.83
CA LEU A 14 -7.98 -6.84 -2.03
C LEU A 14 -9.24 -7.56 -2.52
N VAL A 15 -9.20 -8.13 -3.72
CA VAL A 15 -10.30 -8.91 -4.31
C VAL A 15 -9.94 -10.40 -4.29
N ILE A 16 -10.59 -11.15 -3.41
CA ILE A 16 -10.38 -12.58 -3.18
C ILE A 16 -11.40 -13.37 -3.99
N ILE A 17 -10.95 -14.12 -5.00
CA ILE A 17 -11.83 -14.69 -6.02
C ILE A 17 -12.01 -16.20 -5.85
N ASP A 18 -13.27 -16.64 -5.77
CA ASP A 18 -13.71 -18.04 -5.81
C ASP A 18 -13.00 -18.95 -4.77
N VAL A 19 -12.64 -18.41 -3.61
CA VAL A 19 -12.06 -19.19 -2.52
C VAL A 19 -13.18 -19.70 -1.62
N GLN A 20 -13.82 -20.78 -2.06
CA GLN A 20 -14.93 -21.44 -1.36
C GLN A 20 -14.55 -22.90 -1.05
N GLN A 21 -15.12 -23.47 0.01
CA GLN A 21 -14.77 -24.82 0.49
C GLN A 21 -14.80 -25.89 -0.62
N ASP A 22 -15.78 -25.83 -1.52
CA ASP A 22 -15.90 -26.77 -2.64
C ASP A 22 -14.81 -26.62 -3.71
N PHE A 23 -14.21 -25.44 -3.85
CA PHE A 23 -13.07 -25.20 -4.74
C PHE A 23 -11.72 -25.44 -4.05
N VAL A 24 -11.68 -25.43 -2.72
CA VAL A 24 -10.50 -25.80 -1.94
C VAL A 24 -10.32 -27.32 -1.99
N ASP A 25 -11.30 -28.06 -1.45
CA ASP A 25 -11.18 -29.51 -1.17
C ASP A 25 -12.40 -30.34 -1.58
N GLY A 26 -13.48 -29.69 -2.02
CA GLY A 26 -14.73 -30.38 -2.30
C GLY A 26 -14.87 -30.89 -3.74
N PRO A 27 -16.11 -31.14 -4.19
CA PRO A 27 -16.40 -31.70 -5.51
C PRO A 27 -15.96 -30.82 -6.68
N GLY A 28 -15.63 -29.55 -6.44
CA GLY A 28 -15.09 -28.61 -7.41
C GLY A 28 -13.59 -28.31 -7.22
N ALA A 29 -12.87 -29.08 -6.40
CA ALA A 29 -11.52 -28.74 -5.97
C ALA A 29 -10.60 -28.35 -7.12
N VAL A 30 -9.93 -27.21 -6.98
CA VAL A 30 -9.02 -26.66 -7.97
C VAL A 30 -7.58 -26.81 -7.45
N PRO A 31 -6.72 -27.56 -8.15
CA PRO A 31 -5.35 -27.82 -7.71
C PRO A 31 -4.58 -26.54 -7.37
N GLY A 32 -3.90 -26.54 -6.23
CA GLY A 32 -3.11 -25.40 -5.73
C GLY A 32 -3.90 -24.43 -4.83
N THR A 33 -5.23 -24.56 -4.72
CA THR A 33 -6.05 -23.58 -3.97
C THR A 33 -5.89 -23.72 -2.46
N ARG A 34 -5.81 -24.95 -1.94
CA ARG A 34 -5.55 -25.20 -0.52
C ARG A 34 -4.19 -24.66 -0.10
N GLU A 35 -3.19 -24.82 -0.95
CA GLU A 35 -1.80 -24.47 -0.66
C GLU A 35 -1.58 -22.96 -0.55
N VAL A 36 -2.38 -22.14 -1.25
CA VAL A 36 -2.26 -20.68 -1.22
C VAL A 36 -3.12 -20.01 -0.14
N LEU A 37 -3.98 -20.75 0.58
CA LEU A 37 -4.86 -20.21 1.63
C LEU A 37 -4.11 -19.40 2.70
N PRO A 38 -2.96 -19.84 3.25
CA PRO A 38 -2.25 -19.07 4.26
C PRO A 38 -1.81 -17.67 3.77
N ALA A 39 -1.34 -17.58 2.52
CA ALA A 39 -0.93 -16.32 1.90
C ALA A 39 -2.13 -15.38 1.67
N ILE A 40 -3.27 -15.93 1.24
CA ILE A 40 -4.53 -15.16 1.12
C ILE A 40 -4.96 -14.62 2.49
N ALA A 41 -4.89 -15.45 3.54
CA ALA A 41 -5.25 -15.05 4.90
C ALA A 41 -4.36 -13.93 5.45
N GLU A 42 -3.05 -14.01 5.18
CA GLU A 42 -2.07 -13.00 5.56
C GLU A 42 -2.34 -11.65 4.86
N ALA A 43 -2.54 -11.65 3.54
CA ALA A 43 -2.92 -10.45 2.80
C ALA A 43 -4.25 -9.86 3.32
N ALA A 44 -5.27 -10.68 3.52
CA ALA A 44 -6.57 -10.22 4.01
C ALA A 44 -6.50 -9.64 5.43
N ALA A 45 -5.66 -10.21 6.29
CA ALA A 45 -5.43 -9.68 7.63
C ALA A 45 -4.79 -8.29 7.59
N GLU A 46 -3.83 -8.07 6.69
CA GLU A 46 -3.17 -6.78 6.56
C GLU A 46 -4.09 -5.70 5.98
N PHE A 47 -4.85 -6.01 4.93
CA PHE A 47 -5.87 -5.08 4.41
C PHE A 47 -6.90 -4.73 5.49
N ARG A 48 -7.35 -5.70 6.29
CA ARG A 48 -8.24 -5.44 7.43
C ARG A 48 -7.60 -4.55 8.50
N ARG A 49 -6.34 -4.80 8.87
CA ARG A 49 -5.62 -3.98 9.86
C ARG A 49 -5.60 -2.50 9.47
N LEU A 50 -5.43 -2.24 8.18
CA LEU A 50 -5.37 -0.90 7.59
C LEU A 50 -6.75 -0.30 7.26
N GLY A 51 -7.85 -1.03 7.51
CA GLY A 51 -9.20 -0.60 7.13
C GLY A 51 -9.41 -0.49 5.62
N ARG A 52 -8.58 -1.17 4.81
CA ARG A 52 -8.67 -1.18 3.35
C ARG A 52 -9.73 -2.18 2.87
N PRO A 53 -10.42 -1.93 1.75
CA PRO A 53 -11.47 -2.82 1.28
C PRO A 53 -10.97 -4.24 1.00
N VAL A 54 -11.65 -5.23 1.57
CA VAL A 54 -11.50 -6.66 1.23
C VAL A 54 -12.80 -7.16 0.62
N VAL A 55 -12.76 -7.68 -0.60
CA VAL A 55 -13.94 -8.14 -1.33
C VAL A 55 -13.84 -9.62 -1.63
N HIS A 56 -14.69 -10.42 -0.98
CA HIS A 56 -14.87 -11.84 -1.26
C HIS A 56 -15.84 -12.04 -2.41
N VAL A 57 -15.33 -12.54 -3.52
CA VAL A 57 -16.12 -12.79 -4.72
C VAL A 57 -16.45 -14.27 -4.80
N VAL A 58 -17.73 -14.60 -4.68
CA VAL A 58 -18.21 -15.98 -4.59
C VAL A 58 -19.02 -16.42 -5.80
N ARG A 59 -19.02 -17.74 -6.01
CA ARG A 59 -19.88 -18.46 -6.95
C ARG A 59 -21.05 -19.08 -6.21
N SER A 60 -22.15 -19.28 -6.94
CA SER A 60 -23.32 -19.96 -6.43
C SER A 60 -24.03 -20.68 -7.57
N TYR A 61 -24.11 -22.01 -7.51
CA TYR A 61 -24.79 -22.83 -8.52
C TYR A 61 -25.97 -23.54 -7.89
N ARG A 62 -27.20 -23.21 -8.32
CA ARG A 62 -28.34 -24.06 -8.00
C ARG A 62 -28.46 -25.15 -9.07
N PRO A 63 -28.50 -26.43 -8.66
CA PRO A 63 -28.75 -27.54 -9.58
C PRO A 63 -29.98 -27.29 -10.47
N GLY A 64 -29.84 -27.49 -11.78
CA GLY A 64 -30.90 -27.25 -12.76
C GLY A 64 -30.95 -25.83 -13.35
N GLU A 65 -30.12 -24.89 -12.88
CA GLU A 65 -30.04 -23.55 -13.46
C GLU A 65 -29.04 -23.46 -14.63
N SER A 66 -29.27 -22.48 -15.51
CA SER A 66 -28.44 -22.26 -16.72
C SER A 66 -27.53 -21.02 -16.64
N ASP A 67 -27.69 -20.14 -15.64
CA ASP A 67 -26.89 -18.90 -15.50
C ASP A 67 -25.51 -19.19 -14.90
N VAL A 68 -24.76 -20.02 -15.61
CA VAL A 68 -23.36 -20.37 -15.33
C VAL A 68 -22.57 -20.32 -16.63
N ASP A 69 -21.25 -20.35 -16.53
CA ASP A 69 -20.38 -20.35 -17.70
C ASP A 69 -20.62 -21.56 -18.59
N LEU A 70 -20.49 -21.34 -19.91
CA LEU A 70 -20.80 -22.35 -20.93
C LEU A 70 -20.13 -23.71 -20.69
N PRO A 71 -18.85 -23.80 -20.28
CA PRO A 71 -18.21 -25.09 -20.02
C PRO A 71 -18.84 -25.89 -18.87
N ARG A 72 -19.58 -25.23 -17.96
CA ARG A 72 -20.20 -25.85 -16.78
C ARG A 72 -21.72 -26.03 -16.91
N ARG A 73 -22.36 -25.33 -17.86
CA ARG A 73 -23.82 -25.27 -18.00
C ARG A 73 -24.49 -26.63 -18.06
N ALA A 74 -24.07 -27.50 -18.97
CA ALA A 74 -24.70 -28.81 -19.13
C ALA A 74 -24.63 -29.66 -17.85
N ALA A 75 -23.53 -29.58 -17.09
CA ALA A 75 -23.37 -30.31 -15.84
C ALA A 75 -24.27 -29.74 -14.74
N VAL A 76 -24.34 -28.42 -14.60
CA VAL A 76 -25.21 -27.76 -13.61
C VAL A 76 -26.70 -28.00 -13.93
N GLU A 77 -27.10 -27.92 -15.20
CA GLU A 77 -28.45 -28.27 -15.66
C GLU A 77 -28.79 -29.75 -15.37
N ALA A 78 -27.81 -30.64 -15.49
CA ALA A 78 -27.94 -32.06 -15.15
C ALA A 78 -27.92 -32.34 -13.63
N GLY A 79 -27.73 -31.31 -12.80
CA GLY A 79 -27.86 -31.40 -11.35
C GLY A 79 -26.55 -31.53 -10.57
N THR A 80 -25.39 -31.18 -11.16
CA THR A 80 -24.12 -31.10 -10.42
C THR A 80 -24.25 -30.18 -9.21
N ALA A 81 -23.88 -30.69 -8.03
CA ALA A 81 -23.88 -29.97 -6.76
C ALA A 81 -22.45 -29.54 -6.38
N VAL A 82 -22.10 -28.32 -6.73
CA VAL A 82 -20.83 -27.64 -6.36
C VAL A 82 -21.20 -26.20 -6.04
N VAL A 83 -20.67 -25.63 -4.95
CA VAL A 83 -20.99 -24.28 -4.45
C VAL A 83 -22.49 -24.00 -4.44
N VAL A 84 -23.26 -24.98 -3.96
CA VAL A 84 -24.72 -24.86 -3.82
C VAL A 84 -25.04 -23.88 -2.70
N PRO A 85 -25.88 -22.85 -2.93
CA PRO A 85 -26.16 -21.83 -1.92
C PRO A 85 -26.70 -22.45 -0.63
N GLY A 86 -26.21 -21.96 0.51
CA GLY A 86 -26.60 -22.42 1.85
C GLY A 86 -25.95 -23.74 2.29
N THR A 87 -25.09 -24.35 1.47
CA THR A 87 -24.32 -25.53 1.88
C THR A 87 -22.95 -25.12 2.45
N PRO A 88 -22.34 -25.94 3.34
CA PRO A 88 -20.97 -25.69 3.80
C PRO A 88 -19.95 -25.55 2.66
N GLY A 89 -20.17 -26.28 1.55
CA GLY A 89 -19.33 -26.24 0.36
C GLY A 89 -19.28 -24.89 -0.36
N ALA A 90 -20.35 -24.11 -0.28
CA ALA A 90 -20.40 -22.75 -0.82
C ALA A 90 -19.77 -21.71 0.13
N GLY A 91 -19.50 -22.06 1.38
CA GLY A 91 -18.91 -21.15 2.35
C GLY A 91 -17.48 -20.73 1.97
N ILE A 92 -17.10 -19.54 2.43
CA ILE A 92 -15.71 -19.07 2.43
C ILE A 92 -14.99 -19.74 3.61
N PRO A 93 -13.71 -20.19 3.48
CA PRO A 93 -12.94 -20.71 4.61
C PRO A 93 -12.89 -19.73 5.79
N GLN A 94 -13.09 -20.23 7.01
CA GLN A 94 -13.20 -19.41 8.22
C GLN A 94 -11.97 -18.52 8.46
N GLU A 95 -10.77 -19.00 8.11
CA GLU A 95 -9.51 -18.25 8.24
C GLU A 95 -9.42 -17.00 7.36
N LEU A 96 -10.31 -16.86 6.36
CA LEU A 96 -10.40 -15.69 5.49
C LEU A 96 -11.48 -14.69 5.92
N LEU A 97 -12.30 -15.03 6.90
CA LEU A 97 -13.43 -14.20 7.35
C LEU A 97 -13.05 -13.35 8.58
N PRO A 98 -13.67 -12.17 8.77
CA PRO A 98 -13.43 -11.31 9.94
C PRO A 98 -14.05 -11.88 11.24
N GLY A 99 -14.88 -12.91 11.13
CA GLY A 99 -15.62 -13.53 12.22
C GLY A 99 -16.62 -14.57 11.69
N ASP A 100 -17.61 -14.91 12.50
CA ASP A 100 -18.71 -15.78 12.07
C ASP A 100 -19.63 -15.03 11.10
N VAL A 101 -19.65 -15.45 9.85
CA VAL A 101 -20.45 -14.84 8.77
C VAL A 101 -21.42 -15.87 8.22
N ASP A 102 -22.72 -15.53 8.20
CA ASP A 102 -23.75 -16.28 7.49
C ASP A 102 -24.20 -15.46 6.28
N LEU A 103 -23.96 -15.98 5.07
CA LEU A 103 -24.24 -15.26 3.83
C LEU A 103 -25.72 -15.44 3.43
N ASP A 104 -26.43 -14.33 3.23
CA ASP A 104 -27.74 -14.36 2.58
C ASP A 104 -27.60 -14.61 1.06
N TRP A 105 -27.62 -15.89 0.69
CA TRP A 105 -27.47 -16.33 -0.69
C TRP A 105 -28.55 -15.83 -1.65
N GLU A 106 -29.75 -15.52 -1.17
CA GLU A 106 -30.81 -14.97 -2.02
C GLU A 106 -30.49 -13.53 -2.40
N SER A 107 -30.10 -12.72 -1.42
CA SER A 107 -29.67 -11.33 -1.64
C SER A 107 -28.40 -11.25 -2.51
N LEU A 108 -27.37 -12.08 -2.26
CA LEU A 108 -26.17 -12.09 -3.10
C LEU A 108 -26.52 -12.37 -4.57
N ARG A 109 -27.35 -13.38 -4.82
CA ARG A 109 -27.73 -13.74 -6.20
C ARG A 109 -28.69 -12.75 -6.85
N PHE A 110 -29.38 -11.92 -6.07
CA PHE A 110 -30.14 -10.77 -6.58
C PHE A 110 -29.22 -9.59 -6.95
N GLY A 111 -27.92 -9.67 -6.63
CA GLY A 111 -26.92 -8.67 -6.95
C GLY A 111 -26.60 -7.72 -5.80
N ALA A 112 -27.05 -8.01 -4.57
CA ALA A 112 -26.68 -7.23 -3.41
C ALA A 112 -25.23 -7.52 -2.98
N VAL A 113 -24.53 -6.47 -2.55
CA VAL A 113 -23.29 -6.60 -1.76
C VAL A 113 -23.67 -6.81 -0.30
N GLN A 114 -23.01 -7.73 0.38
CA GLN A 114 -23.11 -7.87 1.83
C GLN A 114 -21.86 -7.34 2.50
N GLN A 115 -22.02 -6.35 3.37
CA GLN A 115 -20.95 -5.93 4.28
C GLN A 115 -20.86 -6.94 5.43
N ILE A 116 -19.72 -7.60 5.53
CA ILE A 116 -19.45 -8.69 6.49
C ILE A 116 -18.38 -8.30 7.53
N GLY A 117 -17.77 -7.13 7.38
CA GLY A 117 -16.85 -6.49 8.31
C GLY A 117 -16.83 -4.96 8.12
N GLU A 118 -15.93 -4.26 8.78
CA GLU A 118 -15.86 -2.78 8.72
C GLU A 118 -15.67 -2.27 7.29
N ALA A 119 -14.67 -2.78 6.57
CA ALA A 119 -14.42 -2.54 5.15
C ALA A 119 -14.33 -3.87 4.38
N GLU A 120 -15.14 -4.86 4.75
CA GLU A 120 -15.08 -6.20 4.16
C GLU A 120 -16.44 -6.63 3.62
N PHE A 121 -16.44 -7.16 2.40
CA PHE A 121 -17.64 -7.35 1.60
C PHE A 121 -17.68 -8.73 0.96
N ALA A 122 -18.88 -9.24 0.71
CA ALA A 122 -19.12 -10.40 -0.13
C ALA A 122 -20.06 -10.04 -1.29
N LEU A 123 -19.73 -10.52 -2.50
CA LEU A 123 -20.59 -10.40 -3.68
C LEU A 123 -20.60 -11.68 -4.51
N TYR A 124 -21.71 -11.94 -5.18
CA TYR A 124 -21.84 -13.07 -6.11
C TYR A 124 -21.48 -12.65 -7.54
N LYS A 125 -20.72 -13.51 -8.24
CA LYS A 125 -20.49 -13.38 -9.69
C LYS A 125 -21.05 -14.56 -10.50
N PRO A 126 -21.78 -14.30 -11.60
CA PRO A 126 -22.32 -15.35 -12.46
C PRO A 126 -21.32 -15.86 -13.51
N ARG A 127 -20.22 -15.14 -13.77
CA ARG A 127 -19.21 -15.43 -14.81
C ARG A 127 -17.78 -15.34 -14.27
N TRP A 128 -16.79 -15.48 -15.15
CA TRP A 128 -15.36 -15.47 -14.80
C TRP A 128 -14.91 -14.21 -14.10
N SER A 129 -15.10 -13.06 -14.74
CA SER A 129 -14.73 -11.76 -14.18
C SER A 129 -15.62 -11.40 -13.00
N ALA A 130 -14.99 -10.81 -11.98
CA ALA A 130 -15.67 -10.23 -10.83
C ALA A 130 -16.42 -8.92 -11.15
N PHE A 131 -16.17 -8.28 -12.30
CA PHE A 131 -16.87 -7.08 -12.77
C PHE A 131 -18.08 -7.41 -13.65
N PHE A 132 -18.06 -8.55 -14.34
CA PHE A 132 -19.10 -8.87 -15.31
C PHE A 132 -20.46 -9.17 -14.64
N ARG A 133 -21.42 -8.24 -14.81
CA ARG A 133 -22.78 -8.30 -14.22
C ARG A 133 -22.75 -8.36 -12.68
N THR A 134 -21.89 -7.57 -12.06
CA THR A 134 -21.81 -7.43 -10.60
C THR A 134 -21.78 -5.94 -10.22
N PRO A 135 -22.00 -5.60 -8.95
CA PRO A 135 -21.82 -4.23 -8.45
C PRO A 135 -20.38 -3.89 -8.07
N LEU A 136 -19.36 -4.69 -8.46
CA LEU A 136 -17.98 -4.52 -7.97
C LEU A 136 -17.42 -3.13 -8.30
N GLU A 137 -17.56 -2.65 -9.53
CA GLU A 137 -17.07 -1.31 -9.93
C GLU A 137 -17.67 -0.19 -9.07
N SER A 138 -18.98 -0.22 -8.84
CA SER A 138 -19.67 0.75 -7.98
C SER A 138 -19.15 0.68 -6.55
N LEU A 139 -18.97 -0.53 -6.00
CA LEU A 139 -18.45 -0.72 -4.66
C LEU A 139 -17.02 -0.17 -4.53
N LEU A 140 -16.15 -0.44 -5.51
CA LEU A 140 -14.78 0.08 -5.51
C LEU A 140 -14.77 1.61 -5.60
N GLY A 141 -15.63 2.19 -6.44
CA GLY A 141 -15.78 3.64 -6.57
C GLY A 141 -16.30 4.33 -5.30
N ASP A 142 -17.24 3.71 -4.57
CA ASP A 142 -17.74 4.24 -3.29
C ASP A 142 -16.66 4.26 -2.18
N HIS A 143 -15.53 3.56 -2.41
CA HIS A 143 -14.37 3.49 -1.51
C HIS A 143 -13.12 4.15 -2.10
N ASP A 144 -13.28 4.99 -3.14
CA ASP A 144 -12.21 5.73 -3.81
C ASP A 144 -11.06 4.83 -4.32
N VAL A 145 -11.33 3.55 -4.58
CA VAL A 145 -10.30 2.59 -4.98
C VAL A 145 -9.77 2.92 -6.37
N THR A 146 -8.45 2.95 -6.50
CA THR A 146 -7.73 3.12 -7.79
C THR A 146 -6.83 1.92 -8.10
N THR A 147 -6.57 1.06 -7.10
CA THR A 147 -5.74 -0.14 -7.24
C THR A 147 -6.50 -1.41 -6.87
N VAL A 148 -6.55 -2.38 -7.79
CA VAL A 148 -7.17 -3.68 -7.57
C VAL A 148 -6.09 -4.75 -7.41
N VAL A 149 -6.02 -5.32 -6.21
CA VAL A 149 -5.09 -6.39 -5.84
C VAL A 149 -5.84 -7.72 -5.83
N VAL A 150 -5.42 -8.68 -6.67
CA VAL A 150 -6.14 -9.93 -6.89
C VAL A 150 -5.43 -11.12 -6.26
N ALA A 151 -6.21 -11.94 -5.56
CA ALA A 151 -5.83 -13.25 -5.02
C ALA A 151 -6.93 -14.29 -5.25
N GLY A 152 -6.63 -15.58 -5.07
CA GLY A 152 -7.62 -16.65 -5.06
C GLY A 152 -7.50 -17.68 -6.19
N CYS A 153 -8.63 -18.13 -6.73
CA CYS A 153 -8.71 -19.34 -7.55
C CYS A 153 -9.46 -19.11 -8.88
N ASN A 154 -8.91 -19.47 -10.04
CA ASN A 154 -7.53 -19.83 -10.37
C ASN A 154 -7.06 -19.02 -11.57
N LEU A 155 -5.76 -18.73 -11.65
CA LEU A 155 -5.21 -17.76 -12.60
C LEU A 155 -5.74 -17.89 -14.04
N PRO A 156 -5.80 -19.06 -14.70
CA PRO A 156 -6.23 -19.12 -16.10
C PRO A 156 -7.69 -18.72 -16.35
N ASN A 157 -8.53 -18.60 -15.31
CA ASN A 157 -9.95 -18.27 -15.43
C ASN A 157 -10.29 -16.95 -14.72
N CYS A 158 -10.76 -17.02 -13.47
CA CYS A 158 -11.48 -15.93 -12.81
C CYS A 158 -10.57 -14.76 -12.40
N PRO A 159 -9.42 -14.97 -11.70
CA PRO A 159 -8.40 -13.94 -11.53
C PRO A 159 -7.97 -13.25 -12.83
N ARG A 160 -7.60 -14.00 -13.88
CA ARG A 160 -7.21 -13.41 -15.17
C ARG A 160 -8.33 -12.56 -15.78
N ALA A 161 -9.55 -13.09 -15.88
CA ALA A 161 -10.68 -12.34 -16.43
C ALA A 161 -10.94 -11.05 -15.64
N THR A 162 -10.80 -11.10 -14.30
CA THR A 162 -10.98 -9.93 -13.43
C THR A 162 -9.86 -8.91 -13.61
N LEU A 163 -8.61 -9.34 -13.76
CA LEU A 163 -7.47 -8.45 -14.01
C LEU A 163 -7.57 -7.76 -15.38
N PHE A 164 -8.01 -8.47 -16.43
CA PHE A 164 -8.28 -7.84 -17.73
C PHE A 164 -9.38 -6.78 -17.61
N ASP A 165 -10.52 -7.11 -16.99
CA ASP A 165 -11.61 -6.13 -16.83
C ASP A 165 -11.20 -4.95 -15.94
N ALA A 166 -10.42 -5.18 -14.87
CA ALA A 166 -9.89 -4.11 -14.03
C ALA A 166 -9.00 -3.14 -14.82
N SER A 167 -8.13 -3.69 -15.69
CA SER A 167 -7.28 -2.88 -16.56
C SER A 167 -8.08 -2.05 -17.58
N GLU A 168 -9.13 -2.62 -18.17
CA GLU A 168 -10.04 -1.90 -19.09
C GLU A 168 -10.89 -0.82 -18.39
N LEU A 169 -11.00 -0.90 -17.06
CA LEU A 169 -11.67 0.08 -16.19
C LEU A 169 -10.70 1.08 -15.54
N ASP A 170 -9.48 1.20 -16.08
CA ASP A 170 -8.43 2.13 -15.62
C ASP A 170 -7.92 1.88 -14.18
N TYR A 171 -8.18 0.72 -13.58
CA TYR A 171 -7.55 0.36 -12.31
C TYR A 171 -6.09 -0.04 -12.52
N ARG A 172 -5.26 0.33 -11.54
CA ARG A 172 -3.91 -0.22 -11.42
C ARG A 172 -4.02 -1.64 -10.88
N THR A 173 -3.42 -2.61 -11.56
CA THR A 173 -3.68 -4.03 -11.27
C THR A 173 -2.48 -4.74 -10.68
N VAL A 174 -2.71 -5.47 -9.58
CA VAL A 174 -1.71 -6.32 -8.93
C VAL A 174 -2.21 -7.76 -8.85
N LEU A 175 -1.36 -8.72 -9.21
CA LEU A 175 -1.59 -10.14 -8.95
C LEU A 175 -0.68 -10.61 -7.82
N ILE A 176 -1.27 -11.12 -6.74
CA ILE A 176 -0.52 -11.79 -5.67
C ILE A 176 -0.22 -13.24 -6.11
N THR A 177 1.02 -13.48 -6.50
CA THR A 177 1.47 -14.70 -7.19
C THR A 177 1.54 -15.94 -6.29
N ASP A 178 1.80 -15.78 -5.00
CA ASP A 178 1.81 -16.85 -4.00
C ASP A 178 0.46 -17.01 -3.27
N ALA A 179 -0.48 -16.08 -3.47
CA ALA A 179 -1.86 -16.14 -3.00
C ALA A 179 -2.87 -16.47 -4.12
N THR A 180 -2.40 -16.89 -5.31
CA THR A 180 -3.26 -17.27 -6.44
C THR A 180 -2.94 -18.67 -6.95
N SER A 181 -3.95 -19.52 -7.07
CA SER A 181 -3.74 -20.90 -7.53
C SER A 181 -3.47 -20.99 -9.03
N GLN A 182 -2.62 -21.96 -9.39
CA GLN A 182 -2.22 -22.26 -10.76
C GLN A 182 -1.48 -21.12 -11.50
N VAL A 183 -0.74 -20.29 -10.76
CA VAL A 183 0.25 -19.37 -11.33
C VAL A 183 1.38 -20.15 -11.98
N THR A 184 1.77 -19.76 -13.19
CA THR A 184 2.92 -20.33 -13.93
C THR A 184 3.61 -19.21 -14.70
N ALA A 185 4.91 -19.34 -14.99
CA ALA A 185 5.65 -18.32 -15.72
C ALA A 185 4.98 -17.89 -17.05
N ALA A 186 4.43 -18.84 -17.80
CA ALA A 186 3.72 -18.53 -19.05
C ALA A 186 2.41 -17.74 -18.83
N ARG A 187 1.68 -18.02 -17.76
CA ARG A 187 0.44 -17.31 -17.43
C ARG A 187 0.71 -15.94 -16.83
N SER A 188 1.77 -15.83 -16.05
CA SER A 188 2.28 -14.58 -15.48
C SER A 188 2.73 -13.62 -16.59
N ALA A 189 3.46 -14.11 -17.60
CA ALA A 189 3.89 -13.32 -18.73
C ALA A 189 2.72 -12.66 -19.49
N ASP A 190 1.59 -13.37 -19.62
CA ASP A 190 0.37 -12.79 -20.23
C ASP A 190 -0.20 -11.64 -19.39
N MET A 191 -0.05 -11.66 -18.05
CA MET A 191 -0.55 -10.61 -17.16
C MET A 191 0.37 -9.38 -17.23
N GLU A 192 1.68 -9.60 -17.24
CA GLU A 192 2.67 -8.52 -17.39
C GLU A 192 2.49 -7.76 -18.72
N LEU A 193 2.13 -8.46 -19.82
CA LEU A 193 1.88 -7.83 -21.11
C LEU A 193 0.72 -6.83 -21.14
N ILE A 194 -0.20 -6.91 -20.18
CA ILE A 194 -1.29 -5.93 -20.01
C ILE A 194 -1.04 -4.97 -18.84
N GLY A 195 0.17 -4.96 -18.28
CA GLY A 195 0.56 -4.04 -17.22
C GLY A 195 0.21 -4.49 -15.80
N VAL A 196 -0.20 -5.75 -15.59
CA VAL A 196 -0.41 -6.28 -14.24
C VAL A 196 0.93 -6.42 -13.53
N GLN A 197 1.03 -5.79 -12.36
CA GLN A 197 2.17 -5.91 -11.47
C GLN A 197 2.13 -7.26 -10.75
N LEU A 198 3.16 -8.07 -10.92
CA LEU A 198 3.31 -9.32 -10.18
C LEU A 198 3.99 -9.03 -8.85
N ARG A 199 3.37 -9.45 -7.75
CA ARG A 199 3.92 -9.32 -6.40
C ARG A 199 3.70 -10.61 -5.61
N THR A 200 4.51 -10.86 -4.61
CA THR A 200 4.25 -11.84 -3.55
C THR A 200 3.44 -11.17 -2.44
N THR A 201 2.87 -11.99 -1.56
CA THR A 201 2.12 -11.50 -0.39
C THR A 201 2.99 -10.61 0.48
N GLY A 202 4.25 -11.03 0.72
CA GLY A 202 5.22 -10.26 1.50
C GLY A 202 5.56 -8.90 0.87
N GLU A 203 5.69 -8.82 -0.46
CA GLU A 203 5.94 -7.54 -1.16
C GLU A 203 4.74 -6.59 -1.09
N VAL A 204 3.51 -7.12 -1.17
CA VAL A 204 2.29 -6.30 -1.00
C VAL A 204 2.23 -5.75 0.43
N ILE A 205 2.42 -6.59 1.45
CA ILE A 205 2.42 -6.18 2.86
C ILE A 205 3.52 -5.14 3.12
N ALA A 206 4.72 -5.35 2.59
CA ALA A 206 5.81 -4.38 2.72
C ALA A 206 5.48 -3.04 2.06
N SER A 207 4.79 -3.04 0.92
CA SER A 207 4.39 -1.81 0.23
C SER A 207 3.31 -1.04 1.01
N LEU A 208 2.32 -1.75 1.54
CA LEU A 208 1.29 -1.17 2.42
C LEU A 208 1.88 -0.56 3.69
N ALA A 209 2.79 -1.28 4.36
CA ALA A 209 3.47 -0.78 5.55
C ALA A 209 4.35 0.44 5.25
N GLY A 210 5.02 0.46 4.10
CA GLY A 210 5.80 1.61 3.65
C GLY A 210 4.95 2.87 3.44
N ASP A 211 3.79 2.74 2.80
CA ASP A 211 2.83 3.83 2.60
C ASP A 211 2.26 4.36 3.93
N GLU A 212 1.89 3.46 4.86
CA GLU A 212 1.40 3.83 6.19
C GLU A 212 2.45 4.62 6.98
N LEU A 213 3.68 4.11 7.03
CA LEU A 213 4.78 4.78 7.73
C LEU A 213 5.07 6.18 7.16
N LEU A 214 4.99 6.32 5.84
CA LEU A 214 5.15 7.61 5.17
C LEU A 214 4.03 8.58 5.55
N GLY A 215 2.77 8.13 5.48
CA GLY A 215 1.62 8.95 5.88
C GLY A 215 1.67 9.39 7.35
N VAL A 216 2.15 8.52 8.25
CA VAL A 216 2.37 8.87 9.66
C VAL A 216 3.47 9.93 9.82
N ALA A 217 4.59 9.77 9.12
CA ALA A 217 5.70 10.74 9.19
C ALA A 217 5.31 12.10 8.59
N GLU A 218 4.56 12.10 7.49
CA GLU A 218 4.00 13.31 6.87
C GLU A 218 3.04 14.02 7.83
N SER A 219 2.11 13.29 8.46
CA SER A 219 1.16 13.86 9.42
C SER A 219 1.87 14.48 10.61
N LEU A 220 2.88 13.80 11.16
CA LEU A 220 3.69 14.32 12.26
C LEU A 220 4.40 15.65 11.89
N TRP A 221 4.90 15.77 10.66
CA TRP A 221 5.49 17.01 10.17
C TRP A 221 4.44 18.09 9.90
N ALA A 222 3.34 17.73 9.22
CA ALA A 222 2.26 18.63 8.86
C ALA A 222 1.59 19.24 10.10
N ASP A 223 1.36 18.45 11.16
CA ASP A 223 0.79 18.94 12.42
C ASP A 223 1.69 19.99 13.09
N ALA A 224 3.02 19.80 13.04
CA ALA A 224 3.97 20.79 13.54
C ALA A 224 4.04 22.03 12.65
N LEU A 225 3.88 21.86 11.33
CA LEU A 225 3.87 22.94 10.36
C LEU A 225 2.59 23.78 10.42
N ASP A 226 1.43 23.19 10.71
CA ASP A 226 0.15 23.89 10.85
C ASP A 226 0.12 24.79 12.12
N ALA A 227 0.95 24.47 13.10
CA ALA A 227 1.14 25.28 14.31
C ALA A 227 2.08 26.48 14.13
N LEU A 228 2.70 26.64 12.96
CA LEU A 228 3.68 27.68 12.65
C LEU A 228 3.02 29.05 12.41
N ASP A 229 3.48 30.09 13.09
CA ASP A 229 3.19 31.49 12.75
C ASP A 229 4.29 32.07 11.85
N LEU A 230 3.94 33.04 11.00
CA LEU A 230 4.92 33.78 10.18
C LEU A 230 6.00 34.47 11.03
N ASP A 231 5.64 34.91 12.24
CA ASP A 231 6.58 35.51 13.21
C ASP A 231 7.60 34.49 13.77
N ASP A 232 7.39 33.19 13.54
CA ASP A 232 8.31 32.14 13.95
C ASP A 232 9.44 31.91 12.95
N LEU A 233 9.29 32.33 11.68
CA LEU A 233 10.18 31.92 10.58
C LEU A 233 11.66 32.29 10.77
N ASP A 234 11.94 33.42 11.42
CA ASP A 234 13.31 33.92 11.62
C ASP A 234 13.94 33.47 12.94
N ARG A 235 13.21 32.74 13.80
CA ARG A 235 13.77 32.22 15.05
C ARG A 235 14.65 31.00 14.81
N ALA A 236 15.49 30.69 15.80
CA ALA A 236 16.28 29.47 15.79
C ALA A 236 15.37 28.23 15.81
N SER A 237 15.66 27.27 14.92
CA SER A 237 15.04 25.95 14.96
C SER A 237 15.72 25.05 16.01
N GLY A 238 15.28 23.80 16.15
CA GLY A 238 16.01 22.76 16.87
C GLY A 238 17.19 22.16 16.08
N CYS A 239 17.35 22.50 14.81
CA CYS A 239 18.36 21.92 13.92
C CYS A 239 19.61 22.81 13.80
N GLY A 240 20.52 22.70 14.75
CA GLY A 240 21.81 23.40 14.71
C GLY A 240 21.63 24.93 14.63
N ASP A 241 22.31 25.56 13.66
CA ASP A 241 22.26 27.02 13.46
C ASP A 241 21.15 27.46 12.49
N TRP A 242 20.24 26.58 12.10
CA TRP A 242 19.19 26.91 11.12
C TRP A 242 18.06 27.72 11.75
N THR A 243 17.52 28.66 10.98
CA THR A 243 16.23 29.26 11.31
C THR A 243 15.08 28.30 11.00
N VAL A 244 13.90 28.57 11.54
CA VAL A 244 12.69 27.79 11.22
C VAL A 244 12.40 27.82 9.72
N ARG A 245 12.53 28.98 9.05
CA ARG A 245 12.41 29.09 7.59
C ARG A 245 13.33 28.10 6.86
N GLN A 246 14.60 28.07 7.22
CA GLN A 246 15.59 27.18 6.58
C GLN A 246 15.27 25.71 6.81
N LEU A 247 14.77 25.35 8.00
CA LEU A 247 14.34 23.99 8.31
C LEU A 247 13.13 23.58 7.45
N VAL A 248 12.11 24.43 7.34
CA VAL A 248 10.90 24.10 6.57
C VAL A 248 11.21 24.05 5.06
N ASP A 249 11.98 25.01 4.53
CA ASP A 249 12.45 24.97 3.13
C ASP A 249 13.29 23.72 2.85
N HIS A 250 14.12 23.29 3.81
CA HIS A 250 14.89 22.07 3.67
C HIS A 250 14.00 20.86 3.46
N VAL A 251 13.00 20.67 4.32
CA VAL A 251 12.10 19.52 4.29
C VAL A 251 11.18 19.55 3.07
N ALA A 252 10.59 20.71 2.72
CA ALA A 252 9.79 20.84 1.50
C ALA A 252 10.63 20.57 0.24
N GLY A 253 11.84 21.14 0.17
CA GLY A 253 12.76 20.87 -0.93
C GLY A 253 13.31 19.44 -0.93
N GLY A 254 13.23 18.71 0.18
CA GLY A 254 13.63 17.30 0.29
C GLY A 254 12.84 16.44 -0.69
N ALA A 255 11.51 16.55 -0.65
CA ALA A 255 10.62 15.87 -1.57
C ALA A 255 10.86 16.25 -3.04
N ALA A 256 11.04 17.54 -3.34
CA ALA A 256 11.36 18.00 -4.69
C ALA A 256 12.65 17.37 -5.23
N ARG A 257 13.69 17.27 -4.39
CA ARG A 257 14.98 16.67 -4.79
C ARG A 257 14.88 15.17 -4.97
N TYR A 258 14.13 14.46 -4.13
CA TYR A 258 13.94 13.03 -4.29
C TYR A 258 13.09 12.71 -5.53
N THR A 259 12.08 13.53 -5.84
CA THR A 259 11.33 13.44 -7.10
C THR A 259 12.26 13.52 -8.32
N ILE A 260 13.14 14.52 -8.37
CA ILE A 260 14.13 14.67 -9.46
C ILE A 260 14.98 13.40 -9.62
N LEU A 261 15.42 12.79 -8.52
CA LEU A 261 16.27 11.61 -8.56
C LEU A 261 15.50 10.35 -9.01
N LEU A 262 14.27 10.18 -8.54
CA LEU A 262 13.40 9.06 -8.91
C LEU A 262 12.97 9.15 -10.39
N ASP A 263 12.84 10.36 -10.92
CA ASP A 263 12.62 10.63 -12.35
C ASP A 263 13.87 10.43 -13.23
N GLY A 264 15.00 10.00 -12.64
CA GLY A 264 16.25 9.71 -13.35
C GLY A 264 17.19 10.92 -13.50
N GLY A 265 16.94 12.01 -12.78
CA GLY A 265 17.86 13.13 -12.64
C GLY A 265 19.09 12.80 -11.81
N THR A 266 20.05 13.73 -11.77
CA THR A 266 21.35 13.55 -11.12
C THR A 266 21.52 14.37 -9.85
N ALA A 267 22.55 14.08 -9.07
CA ALA A 267 22.89 14.88 -7.89
C ALA A 267 23.12 16.35 -8.28
N GLN A 268 23.69 16.60 -9.46
CA GLN A 268 23.96 17.93 -9.99
C GLN A 268 22.66 18.70 -10.28
N ASP A 269 21.62 18.04 -10.80
CA ASP A 269 20.33 18.67 -11.08
C ASP A 269 19.66 19.16 -9.80
N THR A 270 19.91 18.49 -8.67
CA THR A 270 19.38 18.90 -7.37
C THR A 270 20.12 20.11 -6.76
N VAL A 271 21.32 20.48 -7.24
CA VAL A 271 22.14 21.54 -6.60
C VAL A 271 21.43 22.88 -6.65
N ALA A 272 20.93 23.26 -7.85
CA ALA A 272 20.26 24.53 -8.07
C ALA A 272 18.97 24.66 -7.25
N THR A 273 18.38 23.55 -6.81
CA THR A 273 17.10 23.55 -6.10
C THR A 273 17.25 23.82 -4.60
N ARG A 274 18.47 23.91 -4.07
CA ARG A 274 18.72 24.13 -2.63
C ARG A 274 18.64 25.57 -2.16
N GLU A 275 18.68 26.51 -3.10
CA GLU A 275 18.57 27.96 -2.83
C GLU A 275 17.16 28.49 -3.14
N LEU A 276 16.23 27.60 -3.51
CA LEU A 276 14.85 27.98 -3.78
C LEU A 276 14.08 28.17 -2.47
N ASP A 277 13.20 29.17 -2.48
CA ASP A 277 12.14 29.34 -1.48
C ASP A 277 10.99 28.41 -1.88
N TYR A 278 10.84 27.31 -1.15
CA TYR A 278 9.76 26.36 -1.36
C TYR A 278 8.51 26.81 -0.62
N ILE A 279 8.66 27.39 0.57
CA ILE A 279 7.52 27.62 1.45
C ILE A 279 6.68 28.84 1.03
N GLY A 280 7.30 29.87 0.44
CA GLY A 280 6.62 31.09 0.00
C GLY A 280 5.69 31.67 1.07
N ASP A 281 4.45 31.95 0.68
CA ASP A 281 3.38 32.45 1.57
C ASP A 281 2.49 31.34 2.16
N ASP A 282 2.62 30.09 1.68
CA ASP A 282 1.79 28.94 2.07
C ASP A 282 2.66 27.69 2.23
N ALA A 283 3.30 27.59 3.41
CA ALA A 283 4.23 26.53 3.71
C ALA A 283 3.55 25.14 3.72
N ILE A 284 2.32 25.05 4.23
CA ILE A 284 1.59 23.79 4.34
C ILE A 284 1.10 23.31 2.97
N GLY A 285 0.56 24.22 2.14
CA GLY A 285 0.14 23.90 0.78
C GLY A 285 1.33 23.48 -0.09
N SER A 286 2.45 24.21 0.00
CA SER A 286 3.67 23.86 -0.72
C SER A 286 4.24 22.50 -0.29
N PHE A 287 4.26 22.21 1.01
CA PHE A 287 4.68 20.92 1.53
C PHE A 287 3.90 19.77 0.88
N TRP A 288 2.56 19.84 0.92
CA TRP A 288 1.71 18.80 0.33
C TRP A 288 1.85 18.70 -1.19
N GLU A 289 2.07 19.82 -1.89
CA GLU A 289 2.35 19.80 -3.33
C GLU A 289 3.64 19.02 -3.64
N GLN A 290 4.72 19.26 -2.88
CA GLN A 290 5.98 18.53 -3.09
C GLN A 290 5.87 17.06 -2.68
N GLU A 291 5.18 16.77 -1.58
CA GLU A 291 5.01 15.39 -1.11
C GLU A 291 4.15 14.57 -2.08
N HIS A 292 3.08 15.14 -2.62
CA HIS A 292 2.26 14.48 -3.62
C HIS A 292 3.08 14.10 -4.87
N ARG A 293 3.92 15.03 -5.35
CA ARG A 293 4.84 14.76 -6.48
C ARG A 293 5.88 13.69 -6.14
N LEU A 294 6.39 13.68 -4.90
CA LEU A 294 7.30 12.62 -4.46
C LEU A 294 6.62 11.26 -4.45
N ARG A 295 5.40 11.16 -3.91
CA ARG A 295 4.61 9.93 -3.90
C ARG A 295 4.36 9.44 -5.32
N GLU A 296 3.93 10.31 -6.22
CA GLU A 296 3.76 9.97 -7.65
C GLU A 296 5.06 9.47 -8.28
N ALA A 297 6.19 10.12 -8.02
CA ALA A 297 7.49 9.70 -8.57
C ALA A 297 7.99 8.38 -7.96
N ALA A 298 7.81 8.18 -6.65
CA ALA A 298 8.18 6.96 -5.94
C ALA A 298 7.31 5.78 -6.34
N GLU A 299 6.04 6.03 -6.63
CA GLU A 299 5.19 5.07 -7.30
C GLU A 299 5.84 4.71 -8.64
N GLN A 300 6.00 5.65 -9.56
CA GLN A 300 6.45 5.37 -10.93
C GLN A 300 7.86 4.76 -11.08
N ALA A 301 8.70 4.83 -10.04
CA ALA A 301 10.08 4.37 -10.09
C ALA A 301 10.24 2.90 -9.71
N ASP A 302 11.19 2.22 -10.38
CA ASP A 302 11.77 0.99 -9.85
C ASP A 302 12.69 1.34 -8.67
N LEU A 303 12.17 1.17 -7.45
CA LEU A 303 12.86 1.56 -6.22
C LEU A 303 14.13 0.74 -5.92
N ASP A 304 14.40 -0.35 -6.64
CA ASP A 304 15.65 -1.11 -6.51
C ASP A 304 16.80 -0.52 -7.34
N VAL A 305 16.49 0.34 -8.32
CA VAL A 305 17.50 1.00 -9.14
C VAL A 305 18.25 2.07 -8.33
N LEU A 306 19.57 2.10 -8.50
CA LEU A 306 20.42 3.12 -7.87
C LEU A 306 20.29 4.46 -8.59
N VAL A 307 19.97 5.50 -7.84
CA VAL A 307 19.95 6.90 -8.25
C VAL A 307 21.20 7.64 -7.80
N ASP A 308 21.55 8.71 -8.51
CA ASP A 308 22.73 9.55 -8.23
C ASP A 308 22.44 10.56 -7.11
N HIS A 309 22.48 10.10 -5.86
CA HIS A 309 22.27 10.97 -4.70
C HIS A 309 23.58 11.63 -4.23
N ARG A 310 23.50 12.86 -3.70
CA ARG A 310 24.67 13.66 -3.27
C ARG A 310 25.58 12.98 -2.24
N ALA A 311 25.03 12.02 -1.50
CA ALA A 311 25.72 11.24 -0.47
C ALA A 311 26.18 9.88 -1.02
N GLY A 312 26.40 9.77 -2.33
CA GLY A 312 26.72 8.53 -3.03
C GLY A 312 25.48 7.83 -3.61
N PRO A 313 25.66 6.88 -4.55
CA PRO A 313 24.57 6.14 -5.18
C PRO A 313 23.71 5.39 -4.16
N ARG A 314 22.38 5.46 -4.29
CA ARG A 314 21.40 4.87 -3.36
C ARG A 314 20.19 4.35 -4.12
N SER A 315 19.53 3.31 -3.62
CA SER A 315 18.28 2.84 -4.22
C SER A 315 17.13 3.82 -3.94
N GLY A 316 16.08 3.78 -4.75
CA GLY A 316 14.83 4.50 -4.47
C GLY A 316 14.25 4.11 -3.10
N THR A 317 14.32 2.84 -2.73
CA THR A 317 13.95 2.36 -1.38
C THR A 317 14.73 3.09 -0.29
N SER A 318 16.04 3.29 -0.48
CA SER A 318 16.86 4.07 0.47
C SER A 318 16.49 5.55 0.49
N LEU A 319 16.01 6.14 -0.63
CA LEU A 319 15.50 7.51 -0.62
C LEU A 319 14.21 7.64 0.18
N MET A 320 13.29 6.68 0.07
CA MET A 320 12.06 6.69 0.86
C MET A 320 12.35 6.53 2.36
N GLN A 321 13.33 5.70 2.73
CA GLN A 321 13.81 5.64 4.11
C GLN A 321 14.45 6.95 4.59
N LEU A 322 15.18 7.65 3.72
CA LEU A 322 15.67 8.99 4.02
C LEU A 322 14.53 9.99 4.21
N ARG A 323 13.47 9.90 3.41
CA ARG A 323 12.28 10.75 3.56
C ARG A 323 11.62 10.56 4.92
N LEU A 324 11.43 9.31 5.36
CA LEU A 324 10.90 9.01 6.69
C LEU A 324 11.78 9.61 7.80
N LEU A 325 13.11 9.46 7.69
CA LEU A 325 14.07 10.05 8.64
C LEU A 325 14.00 11.58 8.66
N GLU A 326 13.95 12.21 7.48
CA GLU A 326 13.89 13.67 7.30
C GLU A 326 12.63 14.24 7.96
N LEU A 327 11.45 13.73 7.60
CA LEU A 327 10.16 14.16 8.17
C LEU A 327 10.12 13.95 9.69
N THR A 328 10.53 12.77 10.16
CA THR A 328 10.42 12.41 11.57
C THR A 328 11.39 13.18 12.45
N LEU A 329 12.66 13.27 12.07
CA LEU A 329 13.66 13.97 12.89
C LEU A 329 13.47 15.49 12.83
N HIS A 330 13.14 16.05 11.67
CA HIS A 330 12.93 17.49 11.57
C HIS A 330 11.61 17.94 12.19
N SER A 331 10.58 17.09 12.29
CA SER A 331 9.40 17.42 13.10
C SER A 331 9.74 17.62 14.58
N LYS A 332 10.76 16.92 15.13
CA LYS A 332 11.30 17.22 16.47
C LYS A 332 11.95 18.59 16.50
N ASP A 333 12.81 18.86 15.51
CA ASP A 333 13.54 20.12 15.43
C ASP A 333 12.57 21.32 15.33
N LEU A 334 11.44 21.16 14.62
CA LEU A 334 10.38 22.17 14.54
C LEU A 334 9.57 22.24 15.84
N ALA A 335 9.21 21.10 16.43
CA ALA A 335 8.48 21.04 17.70
C ALA A 335 9.24 21.76 18.83
N ASP A 336 10.57 21.59 18.91
CA ASP A 336 11.40 22.28 19.89
C ASP A 336 11.38 23.80 19.71
N ALA A 337 11.40 24.28 18.46
CA ALA A 337 11.36 25.70 18.12
C ALA A 337 10.02 26.36 18.50
N LEU A 338 8.94 25.58 18.44
CA LEU A 338 7.56 26.01 18.70
C LEU A 338 7.08 25.67 20.12
N GLY A 339 7.87 24.93 20.90
CA GLY A 339 7.48 24.46 22.23
C GLY A 339 6.36 23.41 22.22
N LEU A 340 6.26 22.63 21.14
CA LEU A 340 5.26 21.57 20.96
C LEU A 340 5.73 20.26 21.60
N THR A 341 4.76 19.39 21.89
CA THR A 341 5.07 18.01 22.32
C THR A 341 5.36 17.15 21.10
N TRP A 342 6.55 16.57 21.02
CA TRP A 342 6.91 15.61 19.97
C TRP A 342 6.62 14.18 20.43
N SER A 343 5.64 13.53 19.79
CA SER A 343 5.16 12.19 20.17
C SER A 343 4.88 11.29 18.96
N PRO A 344 5.89 10.95 18.15
CA PRO A 344 5.75 9.98 17.06
C PRO A 344 5.26 8.61 17.55
N PRO A 345 4.47 7.88 16.75
CA PRO A 345 4.06 6.51 17.06
C PRO A 345 5.26 5.56 17.20
N ALA A 346 5.13 4.55 18.08
CA ALA A 346 6.19 3.58 18.35
C ALA A 346 6.61 2.79 17.11
N GLU A 347 5.66 2.44 16.24
CA GLU A 347 5.92 1.69 15.01
C GLU A 347 6.86 2.43 14.05
N LEU A 348 6.63 3.74 13.85
CA LEU A 348 7.54 4.58 13.06
C LEU A 348 8.94 4.64 13.69
N LEU A 349 9.03 4.79 15.00
CA LEU A 349 10.30 4.84 15.71
C LEU A 349 11.07 3.52 15.64
N ASP A 350 10.40 2.39 15.83
CA ASP A 350 10.98 1.06 15.76
C ASP A 350 11.45 0.73 14.35
N HIS A 351 10.67 1.12 13.33
CA HIS A 351 11.08 1.02 11.93
C HIS A 351 12.35 1.83 11.65
N LEU A 352 12.42 3.09 12.09
CA LEU A 352 13.60 3.94 11.88
C LEU A 352 14.84 3.45 12.65
N LEU A 353 14.65 2.86 13.84
CA LEU A 353 15.73 2.21 14.59
C LEU A 353 16.21 0.91 13.93
N GLY A 354 15.36 0.21 13.19
CA GLY A 354 15.70 -1.00 12.45
C GLY A 354 16.28 -0.72 11.07
N ALA A 355 15.43 -0.21 10.16
CA ALA A 355 15.73 0.02 8.75
C ALA A 355 16.43 1.36 8.48
N GLY A 356 16.16 2.39 9.28
CA GLY A 356 16.79 3.71 9.14
C GLY A 356 18.20 3.80 9.72
N ALA A 357 18.53 2.98 10.71
CA ALA A 357 19.80 3.06 11.42
C ALA A 357 21.06 2.90 10.53
N PRO A 358 21.11 1.95 9.58
CA PRO A 358 22.25 1.85 8.64
C PRO A 358 22.46 3.12 7.80
N ILE A 359 21.37 3.81 7.46
CA ILE A 359 21.42 5.05 6.68
C ILE A 359 22.00 6.19 7.54
N ILE A 360 21.58 6.30 8.80
CA ILE A 360 22.14 7.28 9.74
C ILE A 360 23.65 7.07 9.91
N GLU A 361 24.11 5.82 10.08
CA GLU A 361 25.54 5.50 10.19
C GLU A 361 26.34 5.94 8.96
N ASP A 362 25.83 5.62 7.78
CA ASP A 362 26.44 5.98 6.50
C ASP A 362 26.53 7.50 6.33
N LEU A 363 25.43 8.22 6.58
CA LEU A 363 25.41 9.69 6.54
C LEU A 363 26.28 10.33 7.64
N ARG A 364 26.41 9.70 8.81
CA ARG A 364 27.35 10.14 9.86
C ARG A 364 28.80 10.00 9.41
N GLY A 365 29.15 8.94 8.68
CA GLY A 365 30.46 8.77 8.06
C GLY A 365 30.82 9.89 7.08
N LEU A 366 29.81 10.56 6.51
CA LEU A 366 29.93 11.73 5.64
C LEU A 366 29.83 13.08 6.37
N GLY A 367 29.69 13.07 7.69
CA GLY A 367 29.58 14.28 8.52
C GLY A 367 28.22 14.98 8.46
N LEU A 368 27.17 14.30 7.95
CA LEU A 368 25.81 14.84 7.87
C LEU A 368 24.98 14.59 9.14
N PHE A 369 25.50 13.78 10.07
CA PHE A 369 24.94 13.55 11.40
C PHE A 369 26.01 13.79 12.46
N GLY A 370 25.58 14.25 13.64
CA GLY A 370 26.43 14.36 14.83
C GLY A 370 26.83 12.97 15.39
N PRO A 371 27.75 12.93 16.36
CA PRO A 371 28.07 11.69 17.06
C PRO A 371 26.84 11.15 17.79
N SER A 372 26.69 9.82 17.83
CA SER A 372 25.65 9.18 18.65
C SER A 372 25.85 9.55 20.12
N LEU A 373 24.75 9.83 20.81
CA LEU A 373 24.70 10.18 22.22
C LEU A 373 24.22 8.98 23.05
N THR A 374 24.28 9.12 24.38
CA THR A 374 23.61 8.20 25.31
C THR A 374 22.13 8.57 25.39
N PRO A 375 21.20 7.60 25.20
CA PRO A 375 19.77 7.89 25.28
C PRO A 375 19.35 8.28 26.70
N ALA A 376 18.39 9.20 26.80
CA ALA A 376 17.86 9.67 28.09
C ALA A 376 17.02 8.61 28.81
N SER A 377 16.41 7.68 28.07
CA SER A 377 15.69 6.52 28.59
C SER A 377 15.64 5.40 27.54
N ASP A 378 15.03 4.26 27.91
CA ASP A 378 14.81 3.14 26.99
C ASP A 378 13.66 3.36 25.99
N ARG A 379 12.94 4.50 26.08
CA ARG A 379 11.86 4.82 25.13
C ARG A 379 12.42 4.89 23.70
N PRO A 380 11.72 4.34 22.68
CA PRO A 380 12.17 4.39 21.30
C PRO A 380 12.51 5.79 20.79
N ALA A 381 11.76 6.81 21.22
CA ALA A 381 11.98 8.21 20.85
C ALA A 381 13.36 8.71 21.32
N ASP A 382 13.71 8.48 22.58
CA ASP A 382 15.00 8.90 23.15
C ASP A 382 16.16 8.14 22.53
N ARG A 383 15.94 6.87 22.19
CA ARG A 383 16.92 6.04 21.47
C ARG A 383 17.17 6.54 20.07
N LEU A 384 16.12 6.86 19.30
CA LEU A 384 16.25 7.37 17.94
C LEU A 384 16.95 8.74 17.93
N LEU A 385 16.56 9.67 18.82
CA LEU A 385 17.19 10.98 18.92
C LEU A 385 18.66 10.87 19.28
N ALA A 386 19.00 10.09 20.32
CA ALA A 386 20.38 9.90 20.72
C ALA A 386 21.21 9.25 19.61
N PHE A 387 20.65 8.27 18.89
CA PHE A 387 21.31 7.66 17.75
C PHE A 387 21.52 8.68 16.61
N ALA A 388 20.54 9.54 16.35
CA ALA A 388 20.62 10.64 15.39
C ALA A 388 21.50 11.83 15.86
N GLY A 389 22.15 11.74 17.03
CA GLY A 389 23.00 12.80 17.57
C GLY A 389 22.24 13.99 18.15
N ARG A 390 20.95 13.82 18.47
CA ARG A 390 20.06 14.82 19.05
C ARG A 390 19.79 14.55 20.53
N THR A 391 19.57 15.62 21.30
CA THR A 391 19.11 15.52 22.68
C THR A 391 17.59 15.37 22.73
N ALA A 392 17.10 14.66 23.75
CA ALA A 392 15.66 14.47 24.00
C ALA A 392 14.97 15.80 24.34
#